data_AF-A0A2V7JVN5-F1
#
_entry.id   AF-A0A2V7JVN5-F1
#
_cell.length_a   1.000
_cell.length_b   1.000
_cell.length_c   1.000
_cell.angle_alpha   90.00
_cell.angle_beta   90.00
_cell.angle_gamma   90.00
#
_symmetry.space_group_name_H-M   'P 1'
#
loop_
_entity.id
_entity.type
_entity.pdbx_description
1 polymer ?
#
loop_
_entity_poly.entity_id
_entity_poly.type
_entity_poly.pdbx_seq_one_letter_code
_entity_poly.pdbx_strand_id
1 'polypeptide(L)'
;MAIVAEVSRCCRLGEKPEAGLMGDRIATGSRATQPLPFRPPDRTIPQTSRPLTTEDRVTVADAKAALDRGRPVVLVRPPAVEQAAELWALITPETPGLGPGVGLRALIICADDASAAEWAAAAQAAAAPGWRAHAVAGLARARRLLTDRPMEILAGAVASLAALVERAVLKLDRVASVVVAWPETLVAPEHAAALDALLAEARDARRIVLSWNPGALGDFLERHARRALVIGTPPVSDTGAPLPPVCAARYAIVPSFRRSVAVRDALDALNAMRPLIWDGGPIAPAAGTPPPDAVLCLRLPSRDELRGLAVAGAGAPVTVFVTAVQLTYLRTIVAPLTPLPLPGAAERALDRAEELRTRVAALLETENVEPELALLTPLLERYDPAEVAAALLRMSHRPSATGGSPPAIAAAPGRTKIFVNVGKKDRAGPKDLVGALIREVGLEKTALGKIEVRETFSVVEVAAGEAERVVRGLTGVTIRGRRVAARLDRER
;
A
#
# COMPACT_ATOMS: atom_id res chain seq x y z
N MET A 1 51.76 -5.85 18.98
CA MET A 1 52.07 -4.55 18.34
C MET A 1 52.31 -4.84 16.86
N ALA A 2 51.62 -4.22 15.90
CA ALA A 2 51.59 -2.79 15.56
C ALA A 2 52.94 -2.35 14.94
N ILE A 3 53.03 -1.70 13.77
CA ILE A 3 51.98 -0.99 12.99
C ILE A 3 52.24 -1.00 11.46
N VAL A 4 51.21 -0.58 10.71
CA VAL A 4 51.06 -0.39 9.25
C VAL A 4 52.07 0.56 8.57
N ALA A 5 52.48 0.27 7.32
CA ALA A 5 52.91 1.20 6.25
C ALA A 5 53.23 0.41 4.93
N GLU A 6 53.21 0.92 3.68
CA GLU A 6 52.50 2.03 3.01
C GLU A 6 52.57 1.83 1.46
N VAL A 7 51.92 2.65 0.63
CA VAL A 7 51.72 2.47 -0.82
C VAL A 7 52.59 3.39 -1.71
N SER A 8 53.28 2.83 -2.72
CA SER A 8 53.62 3.50 -4.00
C SER A 8 54.26 2.52 -5.02
N ARG A 9 54.43 2.77 -6.34
CA ARG A 9 53.81 3.65 -7.39
C ARG A 9 54.83 3.86 -8.53
N CYS A 10 54.63 3.27 -9.70
CA CYS A 10 55.27 3.52 -11.03
C CYS A 10 54.52 2.66 -12.08
N CYS A 11 54.53 2.83 -13.41
CA CYS A 11 54.75 3.95 -14.37
C CYS A 11 54.00 3.53 -15.70
N ARG A 12 53.76 4.30 -16.79
CA ARG A 12 54.59 5.17 -17.67
C ARG A 12 55.74 4.42 -18.39
N LEU A 13 56.00 4.57 -19.70
CA LEU A 13 55.48 5.46 -20.77
C LEU A 13 55.65 4.80 -22.17
N GLY A 14 54.90 5.26 -23.20
CA GLY A 14 55.18 5.02 -24.64
C GLY A 14 54.76 3.65 -25.22
N GLU A 15 54.49 3.47 -26.52
CA GLU A 15 54.32 4.39 -27.68
C GLU A 15 53.25 3.85 -28.68
N LYS A 16 52.85 4.65 -29.69
CA LYS A 16 51.98 4.26 -30.83
C LYS A 16 52.81 3.78 -32.04
N PRO A 17 52.19 3.08 -33.00
CA PRO A 17 52.03 3.72 -34.33
C PRO A 17 50.64 3.50 -34.98
N GLU A 18 50.35 4.24 -36.07
CA GLU A 18 49.13 4.13 -36.88
C GLU A 18 49.40 4.58 -38.34
N ALA A 19 48.60 4.07 -39.30
CA ALA A 19 48.66 4.30 -40.76
C ALA A 19 49.93 3.81 -41.52
N GLY A 20 49.89 3.42 -42.80
CA GLY A 20 48.75 3.21 -43.71
C GLY A 20 49.19 2.99 -45.19
N LEU A 21 48.20 2.77 -46.09
CA LEU A 21 48.26 2.84 -47.58
C LEU A 21 49.05 1.78 -48.40
N MET A 22 48.31 0.87 -49.06
CA MET A 22 48.47 0.31 -50.43
C MET A 22 47.45 -0.85 -50.63
N GLY A 23 46.90 -1.20 -51.79
CA GLY A 23 46.93 -0.57 -53.13
C GLY A 23 46.61 -1.57 -54.27
N ASP A 24 45.40 -1.48 -54.88
CA ASP A 24 44.93 -2.19 -56.11
C ASP A 24 44.85 -3.76 -56.09
N ARG A 25 43.84 -4.47 -56.63
CA ARG A 25 43.31 -4.65 -58.03
C ARG A 25 44.29 -5.42 -58.94
N ILE A 26 43.93 -6.44 -59.76
CA ILE A 26 42.67 -7.07 -60.23
C ILE A 26 42.92 -8.57 -60.56
N ALA A 27 41.91 -9.45 -60.44
CA ALA A 27 41.75 -10.64 -61.29
C ALA A 27 40.28 -11.14 -61.29
N THR A 28 39.70 -11.47 -62.46
CA THR A 28 38.29 -11.92 -62.59
C THR A 28 38.11 -13.07 -63.58
N GLY A 29 37.30 -14.07 -63.20
CA GLY A 29 36.66 -15.02 -64.14
C GLY A 29 36.19 -16.32 -63.47
N SER A 30 35.28 -17.12 -64.05
CA SER A 30 34.26 -16.82 -65.08
C SER A 30 33.29 -18.01 -65.26
N ARG A 31 32.00 -17.81 -64.90
CA ARG A 31 30.78 -18.51 -65.40
C ARG A 31 30.58 -20.04 -65.26
N ALA A 32 29.31 -20.38 -64.94
CA ALA A 32 28.59 -21.65 -65.17
C ALA A 32 29.04 -22.88 -64.35
N THR A 33 28.18 -23.84 -63.97
CA THR A 33 26.86 -24.24 -64.54
C THR A 33 25.79 -24.51 -63.46
N GLN A 34 24.52 -24.61 -63.86
CA GLN A 34 23.34 -24.87 -63.02
C GLN A 34 23.31 -26.27 -62.35
N PRO A 35 22.57 -26.43 -61.23
CA PRO A 35 22.10 -27.73 -60.75
C PRO A 35 20.56 -27.85 -60.68
N LEU A 36 19.99 -28.75 -61.48
CA LEU A 36 18.64 -29.34 -61.35
C LEU A 36 18.65 -30.73 -62.04
N PRO A 37 17.72 -31.66 -61.75
CA PRO A 37 17.07 -31.92 -60.46
C PRO A 37 17.00 -33.42 -60.14
N PHE A 38 17.40 -33.87 -58.94
CA PHE A 38 17.07 -35.23 -58.48
C PHE A 38 16.65 -35.30 -57.01
N ARG A 39 15.58 -36.07 -56.77
CA ARG A 39 14.87 -36.28 -55.50
C ARG A 39 14.81 -37.79 -55.29
N PRO A 40 15.22 -38.31 -54.11
CA PRO A 40 14.24 -39.04 -53.28
C PRO A 40 14.55 -38.99 -51.77
N PRO A 41 13.68 -39.56 -50.90
CA PRO A 41 12.26 -39.85 -51.05
C PRO A 41 11.40 -39.08 -50.02
N ASP A 42 10.07 -39.09 -50.20
CA ASP A 42 9.16 -38.60 -49.18
C ASP A 42 9.12 -39.50 -47.94
N ARG A 43 9.28 -38.89 -46.76
CA ARG A 43 8.64 -39.36 -45.52
C ARG A 43 7.85 -38.22 -44.90
N THR A 44 6.63 -38.05 -45.40
CA THR A 44 5.57 -37.24 -44.80
C THR A 44 5.15 -37.81 -43.45
N ILE A 45 5.94 -37.54 -42.41
CA ILE A 45 5.44 -37.59 -41.04
C ILE A 45 4.53 -36.37 -40.88
N PRO A 46 3.22 -36.53 -40.62
CA PRO A 46 2.31 -35.40 -40.56
C PRO A 46 2.67 -34.50 -39.37
N GLN A 47 2.91 -33.22 -39.64
CA GLN A 47 2.93 -32.18 -38.61
C GLN A 47 1.53 -32.05 -38.02
N THR A 48 1.20 -32.90 -37.04
CA THR A 48 0.03 -32.73 -36.20
C THR A 48 0.29 -31.57 -35.25
N SER A 49 -0.07 -30.37 -35.71
CA SER A 49 -0.25 -29.15 -34.92
C SER A 49 -1.33 -29.36 -33.86
N ARG A 50 -1.00 -30.14 -32.82
CA ARG A 50 -1.74 -30.14 -31.56
C ARG A 50 -1.55 -28.75 -30.93
N PRO A 51 -2.62 -28.05 -30.52
CA PRO A 51 -2.47 -26.83 -29.75
C PRO A 51 -1.82 -27.16 -28.40
N LEU A 52 -0.80 -26.39 -28.00
CA LEU A 52 -0.16 -26.49 -26.69
C LEU A 52 -1.05 -25.81 -25.63
N THR A 53 -2.14 -26.49 -25.27
CA THR A 53 -3.11 -26.03 -24.25
C THR A 53 -3.00 -26.83 -22.95
N THR A 54 -1.78 -26.98 -22.42
CA THR A 54 -1.53 -27.74 -21.17
C THR A 54 -0.33 -27.29 -20.34
N GLU A 55 0.19 -26.07 -20.51
CA GLU A 55 1.41 -25.62 -19.77
C GLU A 55 1.17 -25.32 -18.27
N ASP A 56 -0.10 -25.22 -17.84
CA ASP A 56 -0.49 -24.64 -16.55
C ASP A 56 -0.72 -25.67 -15.41
N ARG A 57 0.00 -26.80 -15.42
CA ARG A 57 -0.22 -27.91 -14.44
C ARG A 57 1.03 -28.64 -13.95
N VAL A 58 2.01 -27.90 -13.41
CA VAL A 58 2.82 -28.41 -12.28
C VAL A 58 2.09 -27.98 -11.01
N THR A 59 1.23 -28.84 -10.48
CA THR A 59 0.17 -28.44 -9.56
C THR A 59 0.56 -28.51 -8.08
N VAL A 60 -0.27 -27.88 -7.24
CA VAL A 60 -0.29 -28.10 -5.78
C VAL A 60 -0.44 -29.59 -5.42
N ALA A 61 -1.07 -30.41 -6.28
CA ALA A 61 -1.15 -31.87 -6.07
C ALA A 61 0.18 -32.58 -6.34
N ASP A 62 0.98 -32.12 -7.31
CA ASP A 62 2.33 -32.64 -7.57
C ASP A 62 3.31 -32.25 -6.45
N ALA A 63 3.19 -31.01 -5.95
CA ALA A 63 3.88 -30.54 -4.75
C ALA A 63 3.56 -31.42 -3.53
N LYS A 64 2.28 -31.66 -3.28
CA LYS A 64 1.80 -32.52 -2.19
C LYS A 64 2.28 -33.96 -2.36
N ALA A 65 2.18 -34.53 -3.57
CA ALA A 65 2.66 -35.88 -3.88
C ALA A 65 4.19 -36.02 -3.75
N ALA A 66 4.96 -34.94 -3.92
CA ALA A 66 6.39 -34.92 -3.61
C ALA A 66 6.63 -34.97 -2.09
N LEU A 67 5.95 -34.13 -1.31
CA LEU A 67 6.04 -34.08 0.15
C LEU A 67 5.58 -35.40 0.81
N ASP A 68 4.51 -36.01 0.28
CA ASP A 68 4.01 -37.32 0.74
C ASP A 68 4.98 -38.48 0.44
N ARG A 69 5.89 -38.30 -0.54
CA ARG A 69 7.02 -39.21 -0.82
C ARG A 69 8.32 -38.80 -0.11
N GLY A 70 8.28 -37.82 0.79
CA GLY A 70 9.45 -37.30 1.51
C GLY A 70 10.42 -36.47 0.67
N ARG A 71 10.06 -36.10 -0.57
CA ARG A 71 10.88 -35.22 -1.42
C ARG A 71 10.64 -33.75 -1.00
N PRO A 72 11.69 -32.96 -0.70
CA PRO A 72 11.55 -31.53 -0.42
C PRO A 72 10.92 -30.76 -1.59
N VAL A 73 10.26 -29.64 -1.30
CA VAL A 73 9.67 -28.74 -2.30
C VAL A 73 10.24 -27.33 -2.18
N VAL A 74 10.56 -26.71 -3.31
CA VAL A 74 10.95 -25.30 -3.41
C VAL A 74 9.85 -24.57 -4.19
N LEU A 75 9.19 -23.59 -3.56
CA LEU A 75 8.23 -22.71 -4.23
C LEU A 75 8.95 -21.42 -4.64
N VAL A 76 8.96 -21.12 -5.94
CA VAL A 76 9.52 -19.88 -6.47
C VAL A 76 8.50 -18.75 -6.34
N ARG A 77 8.57 -17.96 -5.28
CA ARG A 77 7.61 -16.87 -4.97
C ARG A 77 8.33 -15.62 -4.44
N PRO A 78 7.85 -14.40 -4.73
CA PRO A 78 8.39 -13.16 -4.17
C PRO A 78 8.42 -13.17 -2.63
N PRO A 79 9.33 -12.43 -1.96
CA PRO A 79 9.47 -12.39 -0.50
C PRO A 79 8.35 -11.60 0.20
N ALA A 80 7.13 -12.10 0.11
CA ALA A 80 5.94 -11.48 0.67
C ALA A 80 4.96 -12.58 1.08
N VAL A 81 4.43 -12.51 2.31
CA VAL A 81 3.56 -13.56 2.86
C VAL A 81 2.29 -13.70 2.02
N GLU A 82 1.80 -12.59 1.47
CA GLU A 82 0.69 -12.55 0.51
C GLU A 82 0.89 -13.38 -0.78
N GLN A 83 2.13 -13.64 -1.18
CA GLN A 83 2.50 -14.36 -2.41
C GLN A 83 2.74 -15.86 -2.17
N ALA A 84 2.60 -16.33 -0.92
CA ALA A 84 2.83 -17.74 -0.54
C ALA A 84 1.53 -18.50 -0.22
N ALA A 85 0.37 -18.03 -0.67
CA ALA A 85 -0.94 -18.58 -0.30
C ALA A 85 -1.13 -20.08 -0.60
N GLU A 86 -0.43 -20.61 -1.61
CA GLU A 86 -0.43 -22.04 -1.95
C GLU A 86 0.16 -22.94 -0.84
N LEU A 87 1.03 -22.39 0.02
CA LEU A 87 1.64 -23.10 1.14
C LEU A 87 0.58 -23.74 2.06
N TRP A 88 -0.54 -23.06 2.27
CA TRP A 88 -1.62 -23.52 3.15
C TRP A 88 -2.33 -24.77 2.63
N ALA A 89 -2.24 -25.06 1.32
CA ALA A 89 -2.72 -26.29 0.72
C ALA A 89 -1.68 -27.44 0.75
N LEU A 90 -0.41 -27.13 1.01
CA LEU A 90 0.67 -28.12 1.18
C LEU A 90 0.82 -28.57 2.64
N ILE A 91 0.52 -27.69 3.60
CA ILE A 91 0.45 -28.02 5.02
C ILE A 91 -0.78 -28.91 5.26
N THR A 92 -0.57 -30.21 5.42
CA THR A 92 -1.66 -31.18 5.50
C THR A 92 -2.45 -31.09 6.81
N PRO A 93 -3.78 -31.36 6.79
CA PRO A 93 -4.60 -31.37 8.00
C PRO A 93 -4.32 -32.56 8.93
N GLU A 94 -3.51 -33.52 8.49
CA GLU A 94 -3.09 -34.70 9.25
C GLU A 94 -1.57 -34.86 9.16
N THR A 95 -0.98 -35.35 10.25
CA THR A 95 0.45 -35.69 10.34
C THR A 95 0.57 -37.22 10.31
N PRO A 96 1.21 -37.82 9.29
CA PRO A 96 1.37 -39.27 9.25
C PRO A 96 2.10 -39.78 10.51
N GLY A 97 1.41 -40.63 11.29
CA GLY A 97 1.97 -41.22 12.52
C GLY A 97 1.75 -40.44 13.82
N LEU A 98 1.18 -39.22 13.80
CA LEU A 98 0.74 -38.52 15.02
C LEU A 98 -0.79 -38.39 15.03
N GLY A 99 -1.39 -38.75 16.18
CA GLY A 99 -2.83 -38.61 16.39
C GLY A 99 -3.32 -37.16 16.39
N PRO A 100 -4.61 -36.92 16.15
CA PRO A 100 -5.17 -35.57 16.06
C PRO A 100 -4.91 -34.76 17.34
N GLY A 101 -4.28 -33.59 17.19
CA GLY A 101 -3.96 -32.67 18.29
C GLY A 101 -2.60 -32.87 18.95
N VAL A 102 -1.76 -33.80 18.47
CA VAL A 102 -0.39 -34.01 18.97
C VAL A 102 0.63 -33.44 17.99
N GLY A 103 1.56 -32.61 18.49
CA GLY A 103 2.69 -32.07 17.71
C GLY A 103 2.39 -30.78 16.94
N LEU A 104 3.45 -30.17 16.41
CA LEU A 104 3.37 -28.93 15.62
C LEU A 104 3.26 -29.30 14.13
N ARG A 105 2.27 -28.74 13.42
CA ARG A 105 2.04 -29.07 12.01
C ARG A 105 3.01 -28.35 11.08
N ALA A 106 3.22 -27.05 11.34
CA ALA A 106 4.16 -26.23 10.57
C ALA A 106 5.00 -25.34 11.50
N LEU A 107 6.32 -25.43 11.35
CA LEU A 107 7.26 -24.42 11.82
C LEU A 107 7.67 -23.54 10.64
N ILE A 108 7.43 -22.23 10.73
CA ILE A 108 7.79 -21.25 9.71
C ILE A 108 8.97 -20.42 10.24
N ILE A 109 10.14 -20.64 9.64
CA ILE A 109 11.37 -19.90 9.92
C ILE A 109 11.43 -18.72 8.96
N CYS A 110 11.58 -17.50 9.47
CA CYS A 110 11.58 -16.26 8.68
C CYS A 110 12.64 -15.26 9.18
N ALA A 111 12.71 -14.09 8.53
CA ALA A 111 13.77 -13.10 8.77
C ALA A 111 13.70 -12.41 10.15
N ASP A 112 12.52 -11.94 10.54
CA ASP A 112 12.33 -11.13 11.74
C ASP A 112 10.95 -11.37 12.41
N ASP A 113 10.80 -10.89 13.64
CA ASP A 113 9.56 -11.05 14.42
C ASP A 113 8.35 -10.30 13.80
N ALA A 114 8.58 -9.34 12.89
CA ALA A 114 7.52 -8.67 12.13
C ALA A 114 6.98 -9.57 11.02
N SER A 115 7.88 -10.20 10.26
CA SER A 115 7.58 -11.25 9.28
C SER A 115 6.87 -12.43 9.95
N ALA A 116 7.28 -12.80 11.18
CA ALA A 116 6.61 -13.83 11.96
C ALA A 116 5.16 -13.46 12.30
N ALA A 117 4.88 -12.18 12.60
CA ALA A 117 3.52 -11.69 12.84
C ALA A 117 2.66 -11.71 11.56
N GLU A 118 3.22 -11.32 10.41
CA GLU A 118 2.54 -11.45 9.10
C GLU A 118 2.23 -12.91 8.77
N TRP A 119 3.19 -13.83 8.98
CA TRP A 119 3.00 -15.27 8.82
C TRP A 119 1.90 -15.84 9.72
N ALA A 120 1.85 -15.46 11.00
CA ALA A 120 0.81 -15.91 11.91
C ALA A 120 -0.58 -15.34 11.53
N ALA A 121 -0.65 -14.10 11.05
CA ALA A 121 -1.90 -13.50 10.58
C ALA A 121 -2.41 -14.19 9.29
N ALA A 122 -1.53 -14.44 8.32
CA ALA A 122 -1.88 -15.16 7.09
C ALA A 122 -2.29 -16.62 7.37
N ALA A 123 -1.57 -17.32 8.25
CA ALA A 123 -1.94 -18.65 8.72
C ALA A 123 -3.32 -18.66 9.39
N GLN A 124 -3.64 -17.64 10.19
CA GLN A 124 -4.93 -17.53 10.86
C GLN A 124 -6.09 -17.19 9.90
N ALA A 125 -5.82 -16.47 8.81
CA ALA A 125 -6.79 -16.14 7.76
C ALA A 125 -7.02 -17.31 6.78
N ALA A 126 -6.00 -18.13 6.51
CA ALA A 126 -6.09 -19.34 5.68
C ALA A 126 -6.45 -20.60 6.48
N ALA A 127 -6.61 -20.49 7.80
CA ALA A 127 -6.86 -21.61 8.71
C ALA A 127 -8.13 -22.40 8.35
N ALA A 128 -7.98 -23.72 8.17
CA ALA A 128 -9.11 -24.62 8.33
C ALA A 128 -9.66 -24.53 9.78
N PRO A 129 -10.97 -24.75 10.00
CA PRO A 129 -11.60 -24.57 11.32
C PRO A 129 -10.85 -25.30 12.44
N GLY A 130 -10.30 -24.53 13.38
CA GLY A 130 -9.59 -25.04 14.56
C GLY A 130 -8.06 -24.88 14.55
N TRP A 131 -7.41 -24.54 13.43
CA TRP A 131 -5.96 -24.27 13.44
C TRP A 131 -5.64 -22.98 14.21
N ARG A 132 -4.67 -23.04 15.11
CA ARG A 132 -4.10 -21.91 15.85
C ARG A 132 -2.70 -21.63 15.36
N ALA A 133 -2.50 -20.41 14.86
CA ALA A 133 -1.18 -19.89 14.51
C ALA A 133 -0.66 -18.93 15.59
N HIS A 134 0.65 -18.92 15.82
CA HIS A 134 1.27 -17.89 16.66
C HIS A 134 2.64 -17.43 16.15
N ALA A 135 2.95 -16.17 16.40
CA ALA A 135 4.25 -15.56 16.14
C ALA A 135 5.11 -15.57 17.43
N VAL A 136 6.39 -15.88 17.30
CA VAL A 136 7.39 -15.75 18.39
C VAL A 136 7.86 -14.29 18.51
N ALA A 137 6.92 -13.37 18.74
CA ALA A 137 7.22 -11.95 19.02
C ALA A 137 7.66 -11.73 20.49
N GLY A 138 8.44 -12.66 21.06
CA GLY A 138 8.93 -12.61 22.44
C GLY A 138 8.91 -13.94 23.21
N LEU A 139 10.09 -14.41 23.59
CA LEU A 139 10.35 -15.73 24.22
C LEU A 139 9.47 -16.03 25.44
N ALA A 140 9.25 -15.06 26.33
CA ALA A 140 8.49 -15.26 27.56
C ALA A 140 7.00 -15.55 27.31
N ARG A 141 6.41 -14.94 26.27
CA ARG A 141 5.03 -15.19 25.84
C ARG A 141 4.94 -16.52 25.08
N ALA A 142 5.87 -16.77 24.16
CA ALA A 142 5.93 -18.01 23.41
C ALA A 142 6.02 -19.24 24.32
N ARG A 143 6.89 -19.23 25.34
CA ARG A 143 6.99 -20.31 26.34
C ARG A 143 5.68 -20.58 27.07
N ARG A 144 4.96 -19.54 27.49
CA ARG A 144 3.66 -19.69 28.16
C ARG A 144 2.65 -20.38 27.24
N LEU A 145 2.54 -19.91 26.00
CA LEU A 145 1.57 -20.44 25.03
C LEU A 145 1.88 -21.89 24.62
N LEU A 146 3.15 -22.23 24.37
CA LEU A 146 3.62 -23.59 24.09
C LEU A 146 3.41 -24.57 25.24
N THR A 147 3.20 -24.08 26.47
CA THR A 147 2.93 -24.91 27.66
C THR A 147 1.43 -25.00 27.96
N ASP A 148 0.68 -23.91 27.75
CA ASP A 148 -0.75 -23.79 28.08
C ASP A 148 -1.68 -24.49 27.07
N ARG A 149 -1.29 -24.58 25.79
CA ARG A 149 -2.21 -25.00 24.71
C ARG A 149 -1.52 -25.83 23.62
N PRO A 150 -2.23 -26.82 23.03
CA PRO A 150 -1.87 -27.31 21.71
C PRO A 150 -2.03 -26.17 20.69
N MET A 151 -1.07 -26.13 19.75
CA MET A 151 -0.89 -25.07 18.76
C MET A 151 -0.34 -25.70 17.48
N GLU A 152 -0.98 -25.40 16.35
CA GLU A 152 -0.76 -26.10 15.10
C GLU A 152 0.34 -25.46 14.24
N ILE A 153 0.50 -24.13 14.29
CA ILE A 153 1.45 -23.38 13.46
C ILE A 153 2.25 -22.39 14.30
N LEU A 154 3.58 -22.40 14.15
CA LEU A 154 4.49 -21.45 14.78
C LEU A 154 5.28 -20.70 13.71
N ALA A 155 5.32 -19.38 13.78
CA ALA A 155 6.21 -18.55 12.96
C ALA A 155 7.20 -17.80 13.85
N GLY A 156 8.46 -17.67 13.43
CA GLY A 156 9.48 -16.96 14.21
C GLY A 156 10.75 -16.63 13.43
N ALA A 157 11.48 -15.62 13.92
CA ALA A 157 12.85 -15.35 13.47
C ALA A 157 13.81 -16.47 13.88
N VAL A 158 14.90 -16.66 13.13
CA VAL A 158 15.91 -17.72 13.39
C VAL A 158 16.40 -17.69 14.84
N ALA A 159 16.87 -16.54 15.34
CA ALA A 159 17.33 -16.38 16.72
C ALA A 159 16.22 -16.62 17.76
N SER A 160 15.01 -16.11 17.50
CA SER A 160 13.82 -16.31 18.35
C SER A 160 13.41 -17.78 18.47
N LEU A 161 13.64 -18.59 17.44
CA LEU A 161 13.38 -20.03 17.44
C LEU A 161 14.51 -20.84 18.08
N ALA A 162 15.78 -20.54 17.77
CA ALA A 162 16.94 -21.18 18.40
C ALA A 162 16.87 -21.05 19.94
N ALA A 163 16.60 -19.85 20.45
CA ALA A 163 16.49 -19.60 21.89
C ALA A 163 15.26 -20.27 22.57
N LEU A 164 14.32 -20.85 21.82
CA LEU A 164 13.27 -21.73 22.37
C LEU A 164 13.69 -23.21 22.38
N VAL A 165 14.51 -23.63 21.42
CA VAL A 165 15.05 -24.99 21.30
C VAL A 165 16.15 -25.23 22.35
N GLU A 166 17.11 -24.30 22.48
CA GLU A 166 18.15 -24.30 23.53
C GLU A 166 17.56 -24.43 24.95
N ARG A 167 16.35 -23.91 25.16
CA ARG A 167 15.64 -23.92 26.44
C ARG A 167 14.70 -25.12 26.60
N ALA A 168 14.74 -26.08 25.67
CA ALA A 168 13.86 -27.24 25.57
C ALA A 168 12.34 -26.92 25.58
N VAL A 169 11.96 -25.70 25.18
CA VAL A 169 10.58 -25.20 25.13
C VAL A 169 9.90 -25.60 23.83
N LEU A 170 10.63 -25.48 22.71
CA LEU A 170 10.22 -26.00 21.41
C LEU A 170 10.95 -27.34 21.18
N LYS A 171 10.21 -28.38 20.80
CA LYS A 171 10.77 -29.69 20.45
C LYS A 171 10.54 -29.97 18.98
N LEU A 172 11.63 -30.23 18.26
CA LEU A 172 11.60 -30.38 16.80
C LEU A 172 11.34 -31.83 16.34
N ASP A 173 11.36 -32.80 17.27
CA ASP A 173 11.05 -34.23 17.04
C ASP A 173 9.62 -34.49 16.54
N ARG A 174 8.69 -33.55 16.79
CA ARG A 174 7.26 -33.66 16.49
C ARG A 174 6.75 -32.54 15.57
N VAL A 175 7.63 -32.03 14.71
CA VAL A 175 7.29 -31.03 13.69
C VAL A 175 6.99 -31.76 12.37
N ALA A 176 5.74 -31.70 11.90
CA ALA A 176 5.35 -32.41 10.69
C ALA A 176 5.95 -31.79 9.42
N SER A 177 6.01 -30.44 9.36
CA SER A 177 6.60 -29.68 8.27
C SER A 177 7.42 -28.49 8.78
N VAL A 178 8.59 -28.26 8.18
CA VAL A 178 9.36 -27.01 8.32
C VAL A 178 9.29 -26.24 7.00
N VAL A 179 8.92 -24.96 7.12
CA VAL A 179 8.90 -23.99 6.05
C VAL A 179 10.03 -23.00 6.29
N VAL A 180 10.98 -22.90 5.36
CA VAL A 180 12.02 -21.85 5.41
C VAL A 180 11.60 -20.75 4.45
N ALA A 181 11.19 -19.61 4.99
CA ALA A 181 10.67 -18.48 4.24
C ALA A 181 11.82 -17.58 3.76
N TRP A 182 12.22 -17.75 2.49
CA TRP A 182 13.23 -16.97 1.78
C TRP A 182 14.59 -16.96 2.47
N PRO A 183 15.36 -18.07 2.41
CA PRO A 183 16.72 -18.15 2.92
C PRO A 183 17.63 -17.02 2.41
N GLU A 184 17.36 -16.49 1.21
CA GLU A 184 18.05 -15.33 0.63
C GLU A 184 17.90 -14.02 1.44
N THR A 185 17.00 -13.99 2.43
CA THR A 185 16.82 -12.86 3.38
C THR A 185 17.62 -13.03 4.67
N LEU A 186 18.03 -14.26 5.00
CA LEU A 186 18.61 -14.62 6.30
C LEU A 186 20.13 -14.35 6.35
N VAL A 187 20.59 -13.33 5.64
CA VAL A 187 21.97 -13.14 5.13
C VAL A 187 23.04 -12.97 6.21
N ALA A 188 22.67 -12.72 7.47
CA ALA A 188 23.64 -12.59 8.55
C ALA A 188 24.32 -13.95 8.84
N PRO A 189 25.67 -14.05 8.81
CA PRO A 189 26.36 -15.34 9.00
C PRO A 189 26.05 -16.04 10.34
N GLU A 190 25.73 -15.26 11.37
CA GLU A 190 25.25 -15.75 12.68
C GLU A 190 23.92 -16.51 12.58
N HIS A 191 23.01 -16.09 11.70
CA HIS A 191 21.74 -16.78 11.46
C HIS A 191 21.92 -18.04 10.61
N ALA A 192 22.94 -18.12 9.73
CA ALA A 192 23.18 -19.32 8.92
C ALA A 192 23.48 -20.55 9.79
N ALA A 193 24.38 -20.41 10.77
CA ALA A 193 24.72 -21.51 11.69
C ALA A 193 23.52 -21.94 12.56
N ALA A 194 22.73 -20.98 13.06
CA ALA A 194 21.53 -21.25 13.85
C ALA A 194 20.41 -21.90 13.00
N LEU A 195 20.25 -21.49 11.74
CA LEU A 195 19.32 -22.11 10.79
C LEU A 195 19.73 -23.55 10.47
N ASP A 196 21.01 -23.78 10.17
CA ASP A 196 21.54 -25.11 9.87
C ASP A 196 21.31 -26.07 11.05
N ALA A 197 21.49 -25.59 12.30
CA ALA A 197 21.20 -26.34 13.52
C ALA A 197 19.70 -26.68 13.68
N LEU A 198 18.80 -25.69 13.53
CA LEU A 198 17.35 -25.91 13.56
C LEU A 198 16.89 -26.93 12.50
N LEU A 199 17.49 -26.91 11.31
CA LEU A 199 17.19 -27.85 10.22
C LEU A 199 17.83 -29.24 10.39
N ALA A 200 18.87 -29.35 11.21
CA ALA A 200 19.49 -30.61 11.60
C ALA A 200 18.73 -31.30 12.74
N GLU A 201 18.14 -30.54 13.67
CA GLU A 201 17.23 -31.09 14.69
C GLU A 201 15.88 -31.51 14.11
N ALA A 202 15.27 -30.69 13.25
CA ALA A 202 14.02 -31.02 12.56
C ALA A 202 14.20 -32.01 11.40
N ARG A 203 15.08 -33.01 11.57
CA ARG A 203 15.57 -33.87 10.47
C ARG A 203 14.46 -34.67 9.76
N ASP A 204 13.46 -35.10 10.53
CA ASP A 204 12.38 -35.99 10.11
C ASP A 204 11.16 -35.22 9.56
N ALA A 205 11.18 -33.88 9.62
CA ALA A 205 10.10 -33.02 9.12
C ALA A 205 10.09 -32.91 7.59
N ARG A 206 8.89 -32.76 7.01
CA ARG A 206 8.70 -32.41 5.59
C ARG A 206 9.27 -31.02 5.34
N ARG A 207 10.05 -30.84 4.27
CA ARG A 207 10.76 -29.58 4.01
C ARG A 207 10.17 -28.82 2.84
N ILE A 208 9.73 -27.59 3.11
CA ILE A 208 9.28 -26.62 2.12
C ILE A 208 10.21 -25.40 2.20
N VAL A 209 10.74 -24.96 1.08
CA VAL A 209 11.54 -23.73 0.98
C VAL A 209 10.79 -22.75 0.08
N LEU A 210 10.61 -21.53 0.57
CA LEU A 210 10.16 -20.41 -0.26
C LEU A 210 11.42 -19.68 -0.71
N SER A 211 11.52 -19.34 -1.99
CA SER A 211 12.70 -18.71 -2.58
C SER A 211 12.26 -17.84 -3.75
N TRP A 212 12.97 -16.77 -4.07
CA TRP A 212 12.80 -16.06 -5.33
C TRP A 212 13.92 -16.35 -6.33
N ASN A 213 15.09 -16.79 -5.85
CA ASN A 213 16.24 -17.18 -6.67
C ASN A 213 16.88 -18.47 -6.15
N PRO A 214 16.31 -19.65 -6.47
CA PRO A 214 16.85 -20.93 -5.99
C PRO A 214 18.27 -21.22 -6.52
N GLY A 215 18.68 -20.59 -7.63
CA GLY A 215 20.05 -20.70 -8.15
C GLY A 215 21.11 -20.08 -7.23
N ALA A 216 20.75 -19.07 -6.43
CA ALA A 216 21.63 -18.50 -5.41
C ALA A 216 21.73 -19.35 -4.13
N LEU A 217 20.91 -20.40 -4.00
CA LEU A 217 20.83 -21.24 -2.80
C LEU A 217 21.44 -22.63 -2.97
N GLY A 218 22.30 -22.86 -3.98
CA GLY A 218 22.87 -24.17 -4.30
C GLY A 218 23.38 -24.96 -3.09
N ASP A 219 24.29 -24.38 -2.30
CA ASP A 219 24.88 -25.02 -1.11
C ASP A 219 23.90 -25.20 0.05
N PHE A 220 22.84 -24.39 0.12
CA PHE A 220 21.75 -24.58 1.09
C PHE A 220 20.82 -25.71 0.66
N LEU A 221 20.46 -25.77 -0.64
CA LEU A 221 19.56 -26.76 -1.19
C LEU A 221 20.20 -28.15 -1.25
N GLU A 222 21.49 -28.30 -1.57
CA GLU A 222 22.14 -29.62 -1.56
C GLU A 222 22.32 -30.17 -0.14
N ARG A 223 22.55 -29.31 0.86
CA ARG A 223 22.65 -29.70 2.28
C ARG A 223 21.29 -30.00 2.93
N HIS A 224 20.27 -29.18 2.69
CA HIS A 224 19.00 -29.24 3.44
C HIS A 224 17.77 -29.62 2.61
N ALA A 225 17.79 -29.51 1.28
CA ALA A 225 16.64 -29.76 0.40
C ALA A 225 17.00 -30.61 -0.82
N ARG A 226 17.87 -31.61 -0.62
CA ARG A 226 18.51 -32.37 -1.70
C ARG A 226 17.50 -32.97 -2.69
N ARG A 227 17.74 -32.77 -4.00
CA ARG A 227 16.85 -33.18 -5.10
C ARG A 227 15.40 -32.66 -4.98
N ALA A 228 15.18 -31.46 -4.41
CA ALA A 228 13.85 -30.85 -4.29
C ALA A 228 13.06 -30.82 -5.61
N LEU A 229 11.73 -30.74 -5.52
CA LEU A 229 10.87 -30.34 -6.62
C LEU A 229 10.73 -28.82 -6.61
N VAL A 230 11.23 -28.15 -7.65
CA VAL A 230 11.07 -26.69 -7.85
C VAL A 230 9.75 -26.42 -8.57
N ILE A 231 8.97 -25.44 -8.10
CA ILE A 231 7.62 -25.13 -8.62
C ILE A 231 7.45 -23.62 -8.80
N GLY A 232 6.94 -23.22 -9.95
CA GLY A 232 6.93 -21.83 -10.42
C GLY A 232 8.19 -21.48 -11.23
N THR A 233 8.11 -20.39 -11.98
CA THR A 233 9.13 -19.98 -12.94
C THR A 233 10.35 -19.36 -12.24
N PRO A 234 11.55 -19.99 -12.28
CA PRO A 234 12.76 -19.36 -11.75
C PRO A 234 13.14 -18.12 -12.59
N PRO A 235 13.86 -17.14 -12.04
CA PRO A 235 14.21 -15.89 -12.73
C PRO A 235 15.36 -16.05 -13.74
N VAL A 236 15.39 -17.18 -14.48
CA VAL A 236 16.40 -17.52 -15.50
C VAL A 236 15.74 -17.83 -16.84
N SER A 237 16.49 -17.67 -17.93
CA SER A 237 16.13 -18.13 -19.28
C SER A 237 16.26 -19.64 -19.42
N ASP A 238 15.81 -20.17 -20.57
CA ASP A 238 16.04 -21.56 -21.00
C ASP A 238 17.54 -21.91 -21.09
N THR A 239 18.40 -20.90 -21.25
CA THR A 239 19.87 -21.00 -21.24
C THR A 239 20.50 -20.85 -19.86
N GLY A 240 19.70 -20.74 -18.79
CA GLY A 240 20.15 -20.58 -17.40
C GLY A 240 20.67 -19.19 -17.03
N ALA A 241 20.62 -18.21 -17.93
CA ALA A 241 21.07 -16.85 -17.67
C ALA A 241 19.99 -16.04 -16.90
N PRO A 242 20.37 -15.14 -15.97
CA PRO A 242 19.39 -14.29 -15.26
C PRO A 242 18.51 -13.47 -16.22
N LEU A 243 17.21 -13.45 -16.00
CA LEU A 243 16.29 -12.69 -16.83
C LEU A 243 16.47 -11.17 -16.64
N PRO A 244 16.43 -10.35 -17.71
CA PRO A 244 16.61 -8.91 -17.62
C PRO A 244 15.48 -8.24 -16.82
N PRO A 245 15.68 -7.04 -16.26
CA PRO A 245 14.62 -6.29 -15.57
C PRO A 245 13.37 -6.05 -16.44
N VAL A 246 12.20 -5.95 -15.80
CA VAL A 246 10.88 -5.88 -16.46
C VAL A 246 10.54 -4.47 -16.92
N CYS A 247 10.75 -3.48 -16.05
CA CYS A 247 10.42 -2.08 -16.28
C CYS A 247 11.22 -1.16 -15.35
N ALA A 248 11.09 0.15 -15.57
CA ALA A 248 11.47 1.18 -14.61
C ALA A 248 10.41 1.32 -13.51
N ALA A 249 10.80 1.52 -12.26
CA ALA A 249 9.85 1.78 -11.18
C ALA A 249 10.42 2.66 -10.06
N ARG A 250 9.51 3.18 -9.25
CA ARG A 250 9.76 3.85 -7.98
C ARG A 250 9.53 2.88 -6.82
N TYR A 251 10.17 3.12 -5.67
CA TYR A 251 9.88 2.39 -4.44
C TYR A 251 9.84 3.31 -3.22
N ALA A 252 9.07 2.92 -2.22
CA ALA A 252 9.14 3.51 -0.89
C ALA A 252 9.18 2.40 0.17
N ILE A 253 10.03 2.57 1.18
CA ILE A 253 10.16 1.60 2.28
C ILE A 253 9.07 1.87 3.30
N VAL A 254 8.05 1.00 3.36
CA VAL A 254 6.85 1.17 4.15
C VAL A 254 6.44 -0.16 4.80
N PRO A 255 6.37 -0.25 6.14
CA PRO A 255 5.83 -1.42 6.83
C PRO A 255 4.40 -1.71 6.36
N SER A 256 4.03 -2.99 6.21
CA SER A 256 2.77 -3.43 5.60
C SER A 256 1.53 -2.76 6.18
N PHE A 257 1.47 -2.59 7.52
CA PHE A 257 0.39 -1.91 8.23
C PHE A 257 0.27 -0.39 7.98
N ARG A 258 1.24 0.25 7.30
CA ARG A 258 1.20 1.67 6.91
C ARG A 258 0.98 1.89 5.41
N ARG A 259 0.97 0.85 4.57
CA ARG A 259 0.87 0.98 3.10
C ARG A 259 -0.37 1.78 2.66
N SER A 260 -1.50 1.68 3.37
CA SER A 260 -2.72 2.46 3.10
C SER A 260 -2.58 3.97 3.36
N VAL A 261 -1.74 4.40 4.30
CA VAL A 261 -1.41 5.82 4.53
C VAL A 261 -0.42 6.27 3.47
N ALA A 262 0.60 5.47 3.21
CA ALA A 262 1.63 5.73 2.20
C ALA A 262 1.08 5.87 0.76
N VAL A 263 -0.07 5.27 0.45
CA VAL A 263 -0.79 5.54 -0.81
C VAL A 263 -1.13 7.02 -0.93
N ARG A 264 -1.71 7.66 0.09
CA ARG A 264 -2.03 9.09 0.02
C ARG A 264 -0.77 9.93 -0.16
N ASP A 265 0.23 9.66 0.67
CA ASP A 265 1.53 10.34 0.63
C ASP A 265 2.20 10.22 -0.75
N ALA A 266 2.04 9.07 -1.42
CA ALA A 266 2.50 8.86 -2.79
C ALA A 266 1.65 9.58 -3.83
N LEU A 267 0.32 9.58 -3.71
CA LEU A 267 -0.57 10.31 -4.63
C LEU A 267 -0.29 11.81 -4.61
N ASP A 268 -0.13 12.38 -3.41
CA ASP A 268 0.22 13.78 -3.19
C ASP A 268 1.62 14.08 -3.79
N ALA A 269 2.63 13.25 -3.52
CA ALA A 269 3.99 13.42 -4.03
C ALA A 269 4.15 13.16 -5.55
N LEU A 270 3.22 12.43 -6.17
CA LEU A 270 3.17 12.17 -7.61
C LEU A 270 2.27 13.15 -8.36
N ASN A 271 1.44 13.94 -7.65
CA ASN A 271 0.34 14.73 -8.20
C ASN A 271 -0.58 13.90 -9.13
N ALA A 272 -0.89 12.68 -8.71
CA ALA A 272 -1.61 11.69 -9.51
C ALA A 272 -3.13 11.86 -9.42
N MET A 273 -3.79 12.10 -10.56
CA MET A 273 -5.23 12.36 -10.67
C MET A 273 -6.06 11.12 -11.03
N ARG A 274 -5.43 10.10 -11.62
CA ARG A 274 -6.05 8.84 -12.07
C ARG A 274 -5.14 7.64 -11.75
N PRO A 275 -4.89 7.34 -10.46
CA PRO A 275 -4.01 6.25 -10.07
C PRO A 275 -4.64 4.87 -10.29
N LEU A 276 -3.87 3.95 -10.86
CA LEU A 276 -4.14 2.52 -10.79
C LEU A 276 -3.55 1.96 -9.49
N ILE A 277 -4.37 1.84 -8.45
CA ILE A 277 -3.97 1.20 -7.19
C ILE A 277 -4.18 -0.32 -7.35
N TRP A 278 -3.11 -1.09 -7.27
CA TRP A 278 -3.14 -2.55 -7.32
C TRP A 278 -2.80 -3.16 -5.97
N ASP A 279 -3.78 -3.81 -5.36
CA ASP A 279 -3.66 -4.56 -4.11
C ASP A 279 -3.69 -6.08 -4.34
N GLY A 280 -3.23 -6.55 -5.50
CA GLY A 280 -3.13 -7.96 -5.87
C GLY A 280 -4.28 -8.46 -6.74
N GLY A 281 -4.14 -9.67 -7.30
CA GLY A 281 -5.17 -10.28 -8.15
C GLY A 281 -5.07 -9.88 -9.63
N PRO A 282 -6.05 -10.30 -10.46
CA PRO A 282 -5.93 -10.31 -11.92
C PRO A 282 -5.81 -8.90 -12.51
N ILE A 283 -4.74 -8.67 -13.26
CA ILE A 283 -4.45 -7.39 -13.91
C ILE A 283 -5.12 -7.36 -15.28
N ALA A 284 -6.36 -6.86 -15.33
CA ALA A 284 -7.06 -6.61 -16.58
C ALA A 284 -6.76 -5.20 -17.12
N PRO A 285 -6.44 -5.02 -18.41
CA PRO A 285 -6.47 -3.70 -19.02
C PRO A 285 -7.91 -3.19 -19.04
N ALA A 286 -8.14 -1.99 -18.47
CA ALA A 286 -9.47 -1.41 -18.33
C ALA A 286 -10.01 -0.89 -19.67
N ALA A 287 -10.57 -1.78 -20.49
CA ALA A 287 -11.09 -1.48 -21.82
C ALA A 287 -12.08 -0.29 -21.79
N GLY A 288 -11.79 0.76 -22.57
CA GLY A 288 -12.58 1.98 -22.64
C GLY A 288 -12.33 3.01 -21.52
N THR A 289 -11.45 2.72 -20.56
CA THR A 289 -11.01 3.68 -19.52
C THR A 289 -9.77 4.45 -20.01
N PRO A 290 -9.62 5.76 -19.74
CA PRO A 290 -8.39 6.47 -20.04
C PRO A 290 -7.20 5.89 -19.25
N PRO A 291 -5.97 5.92 -19.79
CA PRO A 291 -4.81 5.37 -19.11
C PRO A 291 -4.52 6.08 -17.77
N PRO A 292 -4.05 5.35 -16.75
CA PRO A 292 -3.70 5.93 -15.46
C PRO A 292 -2.48 6.85 -15.59
N ASP A 293 -2.30 7.76 -14.63
CA ASP A 293 -1.13 8.65 -14.56
C ASP A 293 -0.08 8.18 -13.52
N ALA A 294 -0.43 7.24 -12.65
CA ALA A 294 0.48 6.50 -11.79
C ALA A 294 -0.04 5.07 -11.55
N VAL A 295 0.86 4.12 -11.27
CA VAL A 295 0.50 2.77 -10.79
C VAL A 295 1.09 2.56 -9.40
N LEU A 296 0.27 2.20 -8.41
CA LEU A 296 0.67 2.02 -7.01
C LEU A 296 0.45 0.56 -6.57
N CYS A 297 1.54 -0.17 -6.29
CA CYS A 297 1.48 -1.56 -5.85
C CYS A 297 1.48 -1.66 -4.32
N LEU A 298 0.31 -2.00 -3.74
CA LEU A 298 0.07 -2.23 -2.31
C LEU A 298 0.53 -3.61 -1.82
N ARG A 299 0.64 -4.59 -2.72
CA ARG A 299 1.34 -5.87 -2.49
C ARG A 299 2.62 -5.91 -3.31
N LEU A 300 3.58 -6.75 -2.91
CA LEU A 300 4.78 -6.99 -3.70
C LEU A 300 4.41 -7.81 -4.97
N PRO A 301 4.59 -7.27 -6.19
CA PRO A 301 4.27 -8.00 -7.40
C PRO A 301 5.32 -9.07 -7.70
N SER A 302 4.88 -10.19 -8.26
CA SER A 302 5.75 -11.11 -8.99
C SER A 302 6.25 -10.49 -10.30
N ARG A 303 7.23 -11.15 -10.93
CA ARG A 303 7.85 -10.70 -12.18
C ARG A 303 6.84 -10.56 -13.33
N ASP A 304 5.83 -11.43 -13.38
CA ASP A 304 4.83 -11.45 -14.45
C ASP A 304 3.64 -10.53 -14.14
N GLU A 305 3.24 -10.40 -12.86
CA GLU A 305 2.32 -9.35 -12.41
C GLU A 305 2.91 -7.95 -12.69
N LEU A 306 4.20 -7.73 -12.41
CA LEU A 306 4.87 -6.46 -12.73
C LEU A 306 4.86 -6.15 -14.23
N ARG A 307 4.96 -7.17 -15.10
CA ARG A 307 4.84 -7.01 -16.55
C ARG A 307 3.41 -6.63 -16.95
N GLY A 308 2.41 -7.29 -16.37
CA GLY A 308 1.00 -6.94 -16.55
C GLY A 308 0.69 -5.51 -16.11
N LEU A 309 1.24 -5.08 -14.97
CA LEU A 309 1.08 -3.73 -14.44
C LEU A 309 1.77 -2.66 -15.29
N ALA A 310 2.95 -2.94 -15.85
CA ALA A 310 3.63 -2.04 -16.79
C ALA A 310 2.82 -1.86 -18.09
N VAL A 311 2.17 -2.92 -18.58
CA VAL A 311 1.28 -2.88 -19.75
C VAL A 311 -0.03 -2.13 -19.44
N ALA A 312 -0.69 -2.47 -18.33
CA ALA A 312 -1.93 -1.81 -17.89
C ALA A 312 -1.72 -0.34 -17.52
N GLY A 313 -0.52 0.03 -17.06
CA GLY A 313 -0.10 1.40 -16.79
C GLY A 313 0.15 2.24 -18.05
N ALA A 314 0.23 1.64 -19.24
CA ALA A 314 0.46 2.33 -20.52
C ALA A 314 1.65 3.32 -20.53
N GLY A 315 2.71 3.03 -19.76
CA GLY A 315 3.89 3.89 -19.60
C GLY A 315 3.89 4.79 -18.35
N ALA A 316 2.83 4.79 -17.54
CA ALA A 316 2.79 5.49 -16.25
C ALA A 316 3.84 4.95 -15.26
N PRO A 317 4.38 5.80 -14.36
CA PRO A 317 5.35 5.38 -13.34
C PRO A 317 4.73 4.37 -12.36
N VAL A 318 5.27 3.15 -12.37
CA VAL A 318 4.99 2.14 -11.35
C VAL A 318 5.72 2.50 -10.06
N THR A 319 5.03 2.42 -8.92
CA THR A 319 5.58 2.64 -7.58
C THR A 319 5.22 1.46 -6.68
N VAL A 320 6.22 0.83 -6.05
CA VAL A 320 6.02 -0.35 -5.20
C VAL A 320 6.31 -0.02 -3.73
N PHE A 321 5.36 -0.28 -2.84
CA PHE A 321 5.57 -0.18 -1.39
C PHE A 321 6.20 -1.49 -0.88
N VAL A 322 7.39 -1.40 -0.29
CA VAL A 322 8.20 -2.56 0.11
C VAL A 322 8.67 -2.47 1.56
N THR A 323 8.94 -3.61 2.21
CA THR A 323 9.81 -3.63 3.40
C THR A 323 11.28 -3.51 2.99
N ALA A 324 12.19 -3.25 3.96
CA ALA A 324 13.62 -3.19 3.67
C ALA A 324 14.16 -4.52 3.09
N VAL A 325 13.65 -5.65 3.57
CA VAL A 325 13.99 -7.01 3.09
C VAL A 325 13.54 -7.22 1.64
N GLN A 326 12.35 -6.72 1.28
CA GLN A 326 11.76 -6.86 -0.05
C GLN A 326 12.48 -6.05 -1.14
N LEU A 327 13.25 -5.02 -0.76
CA LEU A 327 14.03 -4.20 -1.71
C LEU A 327 15.08 -5.02 -2.46
N THR A 328 15.67 -6.04 -1.84
CA THR A 328 16.65 -6.93 -2.47
C THR A 328 16.04 -7.70 -3.64
N TYR A 329 14.80 -8.18 -3.50
CA TYR A 329 14.07 -8.82 -4.60
C TYR A 329 13.67 -7.80 -5.67
N LEU A 330 13.13 -6.64 -5.29
CA LEU A 330 12.66 -5.63 -6.25
C LEU A 330 13.80 -5.19 -7.21
N ARG A 331 15.03 -5.10 -6.70
CA ARG A 331 16.25 -4.82 -7.48
C ARG A 331 16.60 -5.86 -8.55
N THR A 332 16.08 -7.09 -8.48
CA THR A 332 16.31 -8.11 -9.52
C THR A 332 15.27 -8.07 -10.64
N ILE A 333 14.12 -7.44 -10.42
CA ILE A 333 13.02 -7.36 -11.40
C ILE A 333 12.76 -5.95 -11.96
N VAL A 334 13.31 -4.88 -11.36
CA VAL A 334 13.16 -3.48 -11.82
C VAL A 334 14.50 -2.84 -12.16
N ALA A 335 14.58 -2.14 -13.29
CA ALA A 335 15.64 -1.18 -13.58
C ALA A 335 15.19 -0.11 -14.60
N PRO A 336 15.54 1.18 -14.41
CA PRO A 336 16.07 1.76 -13.16
C PRO A 336 15.05 1.70 -12.01
N LEU A 337 15.56 1.50 -10.80
CA LEU A 337 14.79 1.53 -9.55
C LEU A 337 15.12 2.81 -8.78
N THR A 338 14.12 3.67 -8.55
CA THR A 338 14.31 5.00 -7.95
C THR A 338 13.57 5.15 -6.62
N PRO A 339 14.15 5.79 -5.59
CA PRO A 339 13.41 6.07 -4.36
C PRO A 339 12.35 7.15 -4.60
N LEU A 340 11.13 6.91 -4.11
CA LEU A 340 10.11 7.95 -3.92
C LEU A 340 10.21 8.41 -2.47
N PRO A 341 10.65 9.65 -2.18
CA PRO A 341 10.57 10.18 -0.82
C PRO A 341 9.10 10.37 -0.45
N LEU A 342 8.59 9.51 0.43
CA LEU A 342 7.37 9.76 1.16
C LEU A 342 7.75 10.52 2.43
N PRO A 343 7.27 11.75 2.64
CA PRO A 343 7.45 12.41 3.92
C PRO A 343 6.87 11.51 5.02
N GLY A 344 7.54 11.39 6.17
CA GLY A 344 6.97 10.70 7.32
C GLY A 344 5.71 11.41 7.82
N ALA A 345 4.75 10.66 8.37
CA ALA A 345 3.60 11.28 9.06
C ALA A 345 4.04 12.14 10.28
N ALA A 346 5.19 11.82 10.88
CA ALA A 346 5.85 12.63 11.89
C ALA A 346 6.66 13.79 11.28
N GLU A 347 7.31 13.56 10.13
CA GLU A 347 8.04 14.57 9.36
C GLU A 347 7.10 15.71 8.95
N ARG A 348 5.96 15.40 8.30
CA ARG A 348 4.89 16.38 8.01
C ARG A 348 4.28 17.05 9.26
N ALA A 349 4.43 16.48 10.45
CA ALA A 349 3.99 17.12 11.69
C ALA A 349 5.05 18.10 12.22
N LEU A 350 6.33 17.80 12.02
CA LEU A 350 7.46 18.68 12.29
C LEU A 350 7.53 19.81 11.24
N ASP A 351 7.46 19.50 9.96
CA ASP A 351 7.48 20.48 8.85
C ASP A 351 6.35 21.51 9.01
N ARG A 352 5.12 21.06 9.31
CA ARG A 352 4.00 21.98 9.58
C ARG A 352 4.20 22.77 10.88
N ALA A 353 4.91 22.25 11.87
CA ALA A 353 5.22 22.98 13.09
C ALA A 353 6.33 24.02 12.85
N GLU A 354 7.33 23.74 12.01
CA GLU A 354 8.34 24.69 11.54
C GLU A 354 7.73 25.77 10.64
N GLU A 355 6.86 25.40 9.70
CA GLU A 355 6.13 26.34 8.84
C GLU A 355 5.20 27.24 9.68
N LEU A 356 4.49 26.67 10.65
CA LEU A 356 3.65 27.43 11.58
C LEU A 356 4.47 28.39 12.45
N ARG A 357 5.63 27.97 12.99
CA ARG A 357 6.54 28.85 13.73
C ARG A 357 7.03 29.99 12.85
N THR A 358 7.51 29.67 11.65
CA THR A 358 8.00 30.66 10.67
C THR A 358 6.92 31.66 10.31
N ARG A 359 5.68 31.20 10.10
CA ARG A 359 4.54 32.06 9.77
C ARG A 359 4.10 32.94 10.95
N VAL A 360 4.11 32.42 12.17
CA VAL A 360 3.82 33.21 13.39
C VAL A 360 4.92 34.24 13.65
N ALA A 361 6.19 33.89 13.48
CA ALA A 361 7.30 34.83 13.59
C ALA A 361 7.17 35.97 12.56
N ALA A 362 6.94 35.63 11.28
CA ALA A 362 6.73 36.63 10.23
C ALA A 362 5.56 37.58 10.54
N LEU A 363 4.41 37.07 10.98
CA LEU A 363 3.26 37.91 11.37
C LEU A 363 3.61 38.86 12.52
N LEU A 364 4.36 38.40 13.53
CA LEU A 364 4.82 39.23 14.66
C LEU A 364 5.92 40.25 14.28
N GLU A 365 6.65 40.01 13.19
CA GLU A 365 7.72 40.88 12.69
C GLU A 365 7.23 41.89 11.63
N THR A 366 6.17 41.58 10.86
CA THR A 366 5.74 42.40 9.70
C THR A 366 4.31 42.94 9.75
N GLU A 367 3.43 42.42 10.60
CA GLU A 367 2.02 42.84 10.69
C GLU A 367 1.65 43.42 12.07
N ASN A 368 0.66 44.31 12.12
CA ASN A 368 0.21 44.89 13.39
C ASN A 368 -0.85 43.97 14.05
N VAL A 369 -0.43 43.28 15.11
CA VAL A 369 -1.27 42.36 15.93
C VAL A 369 -1.94 43.03 17.14
N GLU A 370 -1.89 44.36 17.27
CA GLU A 370 -2.61 45.11 18.31
C GLU A 370 -4.13 44.79 18.39
N PRO A 371 -4.88 44.61 17.29
CA PRO A 371 -6.31 44.27 17.36
C PRO A 371 -6.58 42.89 17.98
N GLU A 372 -5.78 41.89 17.62
CA GLU A 372 -5.85 40.53 18.14
C GLU A 372 -5.42 40.49 19.62
N LEU A 373 -4.39 41.24 19.99
CA LEU A 373 -3.99 41.40 21.39
C LEU A 373 -5.11 42.05 22.21
N ALA A 374 -5.74 43.13 21.73
CA ALA A 374 -6.86 43.77 22.42
C ALA A 374 -8.07 42.82 22.59
N LEU A 375 -8.35 41.96 21.60
CA LEU A 375 -9.38 40.92 21.68
C LEU A 375 -9.03 39.82 22.72
N LEU A 376 -7.75 39.46 22.84
CA LEU A 376 -7.28 38.39 23.73
C LEU A 376 -6.99 38.86 25.16
N THR A 377 -6.75 40.16 25.41
CA THR A 377 -6.40 40.70 26.74
C THR A 377 -7.27 40.16 27.88
N PRO A 378 -8.62 40.15 27.82
CA PRO A 378 -9.47 39.64 28.92
C PRO A 378 -9.38 38.11 29.15
N LEU A 379 -8.77 37.36 28.22
CA LEU A 379 -8.44 35.96 28.39
C LEU A 379 -7.04 35.80 29.01
N LEU A 380 -6.07 36.61 28.58
CA LEU A 380 -4.69 36.63 29.10
C LEU A 380 -4.60 37.14 30.54
N GLU A 381 -5.55 37.98 30.98
CA GLU A 381 -5.72 38.37 32.40
C GLU A 381 -6.20 37.20 33.30
N ARG A 382 -6.72 36.12 32.71
CA ARG A 382 -7.42 35.03 33.43
C ARG A 382 -6.81 33.63 33.25
N TYR A 383 -6.08 33.42 32.16
CA TYR A 383 -5.49 32.14 31.77
C TYR A 383 -4.07 32.36 31.24
N ASP A 384 -3.20 31.36 31.38
CA ASP A 384 -1.82 31.47 30.93
C ASP A 384 -1.75 31.68 29.39
N PRO A 385 -0.89 32.59 28.89
CA PRO A 385 -0.78 32.84 27.44
C PRO A 385 -0.46 31.60 26.60
N ALA A 386 0.30 30.63 27.12
CA ALA A 386 0.59 29.39 26.42
C ALA A 386 -0.62 28.43 26.41
N GLU A 387 -1.46 28.42 27.45
CA GLU A 387 -2.73 27.69 27.43
C GLU A 387 -3.72 28.29 26.44
N VAL A 388 -3.83 29.62 26.37
CA VAL A 388 -4.66 30.33 25.39
C VAL A 388 -4.17 30.04 23.97
N ALA A 389 -2.85 30.14 23.71
CA ALA A 389 -2.27 29.78 22.42
C ALA A 389 -2.50 28.31 22.06
N ALA A 390 -2.33 27.38 22.99
CA ALA A 390 -2.59 25.95 22.77
C ALA A 390 -4.08 25.67 22.48
N ALA A 391 -5.01 26.39 23.12
CA ALA A 391 -6.43 26.29 22.84
C ALA A 391 -6.79 26.77 21.43
N LEU A 392 -6.26 27.94 21.01
CA LEU A 392 -6.45 28.50 19.67
C LEU A 392 -5.85 27.59 18.59
N LEU A 393 -4.64 27.08 18.79
CA LEU A 393 -4.02 26.08 17.91
C LEU A 393 -4.83 24.78 17.85
N ARG A 394 -5.41 24.32 18.96
CA ARG A 394 -6.28 23.13 18.98
C ARG A 394 -7.60 23.37 18.24
N MET A 395 -8.07 24.61 18.14
CA MET A 395 -9.23 24.97 17.32
C MET A 395 -8.90 24.95 15.83
N SER A 396 -7.76 25.51 15.40
CA SER A 396 -7.35 25.51 13.99
C SER A 396 -6.92 24.13 13.46
N HIS A 397 -6.40 23.25 14.32
CA HIS A 397 -6.01 21.87 13.93
C HIS A 397 -7.19 20.87 13.81
N ARG A 398 -8.43 21.27 14.06
CA ARG A 398 -9.59 20.37 13.83
C ARG A 398 -9.83 20.22 12.32
N PRO A 399 -9.75 19.00 11.74
CA PRO A 399 -10.19 18.80 10.37
C PRO A 399 -11.69 19.06 10.28
N SER A 400 -12.12 19.78 9.23
CA SER A 400 -13.54 20.07 8.98
C SER A 400 -14.32 18.78 8.73
N ALA A 401 -14.92 18.22 9.79
CA ALA A 401 -15.69 16.98 9.76
C ALA A 401 -17.12 17.16 9.16
N THR A 402 -17.26 18.06 8.20
CA THR A 402 -18.44 18.29 7.35
C THR A 402 -17.95 18.86 6.02
N GLY A 403 -18.45 18.29 4.92
CA GLY A 403 -18.11 18.78 3.57
C GLY A 403 -18.78 20.12 3.28
N GLY A 404 -17.98 21.09 2.84
CA GLY A 404 -18.43 22.40 2.37
C GLY A 404 -17.23 23.19 1.83
N SER A 405 -17.42 23.89 0.71
CA SER A 405 -16.38 24.75 0.13
C SER A 405 -15.91 25.82 1.12
N PRO A 406 -14.66 26.30 1.01
CA PRO A 406 -14.20 27.41 1.85
C PRO A 406 -15.12 28.63 1.64
N PRO A 407 -15.55 29.32 2.72
CA PRO A 407 -16.15 30.62 2.57
C PRO A 407 -15.08 31.58 2.04
N ALA A 408 -15.20 31.96 0.77
CA ALA A 408 -14.53 33.16 0.27
C ALA A 408 -14.93 34.36 1.15
N ILE A 409 -14.06 35.37 1.24
CA ILE A 409 -14.30 36.56 2.06
C ILE A 409 -15.52 37.31 1.51
N ALA A 410 -16.68 37.04 2.13
CA ALA A 410 -17.97 37.61 1.83
C ALA A 410 -18.60 38.07 3.15
N ALA A 411 -19.08 39.32 3.18
CA ALA A 411 -19.63 39.91 4.39
C ALA A 411 -20.78 39.06 4.96
N ALA A 412 -20.85 38.96 6.29
CA ALA A 412 -21.77 38.07 6.98
C ALA A 412 -23.22 38.27 6.51
N PRO A 413 -23.94 37.22 6.07
CA PRO A 413 -25.34 37.32 5.69
C PRO A 413 -26.18 37.49 6.96
N GLY A 414 -26.35 38.74 7.39
CA GLY A 414 -27.27 39.09 8.45
C GLY A 414 -28.67 38.55 8.15
N ARG A 415 -29.37 38.10 9.18
CA ARG A 415 -30.80 37.82 9.11
C ARG A 415 -31.56 39.06 9.56
N THR A 416 -32.49 39.50 8.74
CA THR A 416 -33.30 40.69 9.00
C THR A 416 -34.72 40.27 9.35
N LYS A 417 -35.21 40.80 10.46
CA LYS A 417 -36.61 40.64 10.90
C LYS A 417 -37.48 41.58 10.07
N ILE A 418 -38.61 41.06 9.58
CA ILE A 418 -39.63 41.82 8.86
C ILE A 418 -40.90 41.79 9.67
N PHE A 419 -41.38 42.97 10.05
CA PHE A 419 -42.66 43.17 10.70
C PHE A 419 -43.76 43.14 9.64
N VAL A 420 -44.76 42.29 9.83
CA VAL A 420 -45.94 42.15 8.96
C VAL A 420 -47.19 42.46 9.77
N ASN A 421 -47.96 43.47 9.37
CA ASN A 421 -49.13 43.97 10.10
C ASN A 421 -50.40 43.09 9.93
N VAL A 422 -50.23 41.78 10.07
CA VAL A 422 -51.27 40.74 10.02
C VAL A 422 -50.95 39.71 11.09
N GLY A 423 -51.91 39.37 11.94
CA GLY A 423 -51.73 38.47 13.07
C GLY A 423 -52.79 37.37 13.16
N LYS A 424 -52.78 36.67 14.30
CA LYS A 424 -53.72 35.58 14.61
C LYS A 424 -55.19 36.04 14.63
N LYS A 425 -55.46 37.32 14.97
CA LYS A 425 -56.81 37.91 14.88
C LYS A 425 -57.34 38.02 13.46
N ASP A 426 -56.47 38.20 12.46
CA ASP A 426 -56.81 38.20 11.03
C ASP A 426 -56.97 36.77 10.45
N ARG A 427 -56.94 35.73 11.32
CA ARG A 427 -56.95 34.30 10.97
C ARG A 427 -55.77 33.85 10.08
N ALA A 428 -54.67 34.60 10.05
CA ALA A 428 -53.45 34.21 9.33
C ALA A 428 -52.60 33.26 10.19
N GLY A 429 -52.27 32.08 9.65
CA GLY A 429 -51.30 31.16 10.26
C GLY A 429 -49.90 31.27 9.62
N PRO A 430 -48.87 30.65 10.22
CA PRO A 430 -47.53 30.59 9.61
C PRO A 430 -47.54 29.98 8.21
N LYS A 431 -48.44 29.02 7.93
CA LYS A 431 -48.59 28.39 6.61
C LYS A 431 -49.12 29.37 5.56
N ASP A 432 -50.04 30.26 5.92
CA ASP A 432 -50.57 31.31 5.01
C ASP A 432 -49.49 32.34 4.67
N LEU A 433 -48.68 32.75 5.66
CA LEU A 433 -47.56 33.68 5.46
C LEU A 433 -46.47 33.08 4.57
N VAL A 434 -46.06 31.83 4.81
CA VAL A 434 -45.12 31.10 3.93
C VAL A 434 -45.70 30.96 2.52
N GLY A 435 -46.99 30.63 2.39
CA GLY A 435 -47.66 30.54 1.09
C GLY A 435 -47.65 31.85 0.31
N ALA A 436 -47.90 32.99 0.97
CA ALA A 436 -47.85 34.31 0.35
C ALA A 436 -46.42 34.72 -0.04
N LEU A 437 -45.41 34.43 0.80
CA LEU A 437 -44.00 34.70 0.51
C LEU A 437 -43.48 33.91 -0.70
N ILE A 438 -43.80 32.62 -0.80
CA ILE A 438 -43.44 31.79 -1.96
C ILE A 438 -44.16 32.29 -3.21
N ARG A 439 -45.46 32.62 -3.12
CA ARG A 439 -46.30 32.99 -4.28
C ARG A 439 -46.00 34.37 -4.85
N GLU A 440 -45.89 35.39 -4.00
CA GLU A 440 -45.83 36.80 -4.43
C GLU A 440 -44.39 37.35 -4.48
N VAL A 441 -43.42 36.69 -3.83
CA VAL A 441 -42.00 37.09 -3.81
C VAL A 441 -41.09 36.05 -4.47
N GLY A 442 -41.58 34.82 -4.72
CA GLY A 442 -40.80 33.75 -5.35
C GLY A 442 -39.74 33.12 -4.42
N LEU A 443 -39.83 33.32 -3.11
CA LEU A 443 -38.81 32.83 -2.18
C LEU A 443 -38.83 31.30 -2.03
N GLU A 444 -37.64 30.72 -2.09
CA GLU A 444 -37.33 29.37 -1.64
C GLU A 444 -37.66 29.21 -0.14
N LYS A 445 -38.26 28.05 0.23
CA LYS A 445 -38.58 27.74 1.63
C LYS A 445 -37.35 27.66 2.53
N THR A 446 -36.16 27.45 1.95
CA THR A 446 -34.85 27.42 2.61
C THR A 446 -34.34 28.82 3.01
N ALA A 447 -34.82 29.89 2.38
CA ALA A 447 -34.45 31.27 2.67
C ALA A 447 -35.26 31.91 3.82
N LEU A 448 -36.34 31.25 4.26
CA LEU A 448 -37.21 31.69 5.35
C LEU A 448 -36.69 31.15 6.70
N GLY A 449 -36.48 32.06 7.65
CA GLY A 449 -36.08 31.76 9.03
C GLY A 449 -37.27 31.54 9.97
N LYS A 450 -37.13 31.95 11.23
CA LYS A 450 -38.20 31.83 12.23
C LYS A 450 -39.38 32.74 11.87
N ILE A 451 -40.61 32.24 12.07
CA ILE A 451 -41.85 33.00 11.91
C ILE A 451 -42.58 33.05 13.25
N GLU A 452 -42.69 34.23 13.86
CA GLU A 452 -43.44 34.47 15.08
C GLU A 452 -44.76 35.18 14.77
N VAL A 453 -45.86 34.42 14.74
CA VAL A 453 -47.22 34.98 14.62
C VAL A 453 -47.71 35.37 16.02
N ARG A 454 -48.00 36.66 16.22
CA ARG A 454 -48.62 37.20 17.45
C ARG A 454 -50.08 37.56 17.17
N GLU A 455 -50.79 38.06 18.19
CA GLU A 455 -52.24 38.33 18.07
C GLU A 455 -52.58 39.38 17.00
N THR A 456 -51.79 40.46 16.89
CA THR A 456 -52.06 41.61 16.00
C THR A 456 -51.03 41.81 14.88
N PHE A 457 -49.90 41.12 14.91
CA PHE A 457 -48.85 41.20 13.89
C PHE A 457 -48.04 39.91 13.85
N SER A 458 -47.20 39.76 12.82
CA SER A 458 -46.27 38.64 12.69
C SER A 458 -44.87 39.16 12.36
N VAL A 459 -43.84 38.47 12.87
CA VAL A 459 -42.44 38.74 12.52
C VAL A 459 -41.90 37.57 11.70
N VAL A 460 -41.34 37.86 10.53
CA VAL A 460 -40.72 36.89 9.62
C VAL A 460 -39.23 37.21 9.53
N GLU A 461 -38.38 36.27 9.90
CA GLU A 461 -36.93 36.38 9.72
C GLU A 461 -36.54 35.90 8.30
N VAL A 462 -35.76 36.70 7.56
CA VAL A 462 -35.24 36.34 6.22
C VAL A 462 -33.77 36.72 6.08
N ALA A 463 -33.08 36.20 5.07
CA ALA A 463 -31.73 36.66 4.72
C ALA A 463 -31.76 38.13 4.26
N ALA A 464 -30.81 38.96 4.72
CA ALA A 464 -30.81 40.41 4.47
C ALA A 464 -30.88 40.79 2.98
N GLY A 465 -30.21 40.04 2.10
CA GLY A 465 -30.22 40.28 0.65
C GLY A 465 -31.61 40.13 -0.01
N GLU A 466 -32.55 39.45 0.65
CA GLU A 466 -33.94 39.29 0.21
C GLU A 466 -34.91 40.24 0.93
N ALA A 467 -34.48 40.91 1.99
CA ALA A 467 -35.39 41.59 2.91
C ALA A 467 -36.15 42.77 2.28
N GLU A 468 -35.49 43.57 1.44
CA GLU A 468 -36.16 44.65 0.70
C GLU A 468 -37.12 44.12 -0.38
N ARG A 469 -36.78 42.97 -0.99
CA ARG A 469 -37.63 42.32 -2.01
C ARG A 469 -38.92 41.82 -1.38
N VAL A 470 -38.83 41.20 -0.20
CA VAL A 470 -39.99 40.79 0.61
C VAL A 470 -40.85 41.98 1.03
N VAL A 471 -40.25 43.05 1.57
CA VAL A 471 -41.01 44.25 1.99
C VAL A 471 -41.76 44.88 0.82
N ARG A 472 -41.14 44.94 -0.36
CA ARG A 472 -41.75 45.48 -1.58
C ARG A 472 -42.84 44.58 -2.15
N GLY A 473 -42.64 43.26 -2.16
CA GLY A 473 -43.59 42.28 -2.70
C GLY A 473 -44.82 42.04 -1.81
N LEU A 474 -44.68 42.06 -0.48
CA LEU A 474 -45.81 41.86 0.44
C LEU A 474 -46.67 43.11 0.66
N THR A 475 -46.13 44.32 0.47
CA THR A 475 -46.86 45.55 0.81
C THR A 475 -47.93 45.88 -0.23
N GLY A 476 -49.20 45.73 0.16
CA GLY A 476 -50.37 45.91 -0.71
C GLY A 476 -51.12 44.62 -1.04
N VAL A 477 -50.48 43.45 -0.87
CA VAL A 477 -51.09 42.12 -1.03
C VAL A 477 -52.24 41.94 -0.04
N THR A 478 -53.29 41.19 -0.40
CA THR A 478 -54.42 40.92 0.49
C THR A 478 -54.39 39.47 1.00
N ILE A 479 -53.95 39.26 2.25
CA ILE A 479 -53.96 37.96 2.91
C ILE A 479 -55.25 37.83 3.72
N ARG A 480 -56.04 36.77 3.48
CA ARG A 480 -57.29 36.45 4.20
C ARG A 480 -58.31 37.61 4.31
N GLY A 481 -58.29 38.55 3.35
CA GLY A 481 -59.18 39.72 3.30
C GLY A 481 -58.61 41.00 3.95
N ARG A 482 -57.43 40.95 4.57
CA ARG A 482 -56.72 42.11 5.11
C ARG A 482 -55.58 42.53 4.17
N ARG A 483 -55.48 43.84 3.86
CA ARG A 483 -54.32 44.38 3.15
C ARG A 483 -53.09 44.36 4.05
N VAL A 484 -52.01 43.79 3.53
CA VAL A 484 -50.74 43.59 4.22
C VAL A 484 -49.88 44.84 4.08
N ALA A 485 -49.23 45.24 5.16
CA ALA A 485 -48.09 46.15 5.13
C ALA A 485 -46.90 45.43 5.79
N ALA A 486 -45.79 45.36 5.07
CA ALA A 486 -44.53 44.83 5.56
C ALA A 486 -43.54 45.98 5.80
N ARG A 487 -42.70 45.88 6.83
CA ARG A 487 -41.64 46.84 7.15
C ARG A 487 -40.40 46.10 7.65
N LEU A 488 -39.22 46.61 7.33
CA LEU A 488 -37.98 46.16 7.97
C LEU A 488 -38.04 46.54 9.45
N ASP A 489 -37.76 45.59 10.33
CA ASP A 489 -37.67 45.82 11.76
C ASP A 489 -36.31 46.46 12.07
N ARG A 490 -36.30 47.79 12.24
CA ARG A 490 -35.11 48.54 12.66
C ARG A 490 -35.12 48.63 14.18
N GLU A 491 -34.39 47.71 14.82
CA GLU A 491 -34.03 47.82 16.23
C GLU A 491 -33.33 49.17 16.49
N ARG A 492 -33.59 49.76 17.66
CA ARG A 492 -33.18 51.11 18.06
C ARG A 492 -32.90 51.15 19.56
#